data_AF-A0A8T4NH66-F1
#
_entry.id   AF-A0A8T4NH66-F1
#
_cell.length_a   1.000
_cell.length_b   1.000
_cell.length_c   1.000
_cell.angle_alpha   90.00
_cell.angle_beta   90.00
_cell.angle_gamma   90.00
#
_symmetry.space_group_name_H-M   'P 1'
#
loop_
_entity.id
_entity.type
_entity.pdbx_description
1 polymer ?
#
loop_
_entity_poly.entity_id
_entity_poly.type
_entity_poly.pdbx_seq_one_letter_code
_entity_poly.pdbx_strand_id
1 'polypeptide(L)'
;MSQEEFSKNKKTQDAVIRRLEIMGEASRNIPRALKEKNKPVPLFDMSQFRDFISHSYFNLGLETIWKTVKEKIPQIKESLKKIDLV
;
A
#
# COMPACT_ATOMS: atom_id res chain seq x y z
N MET A 1 -9.76 -3.31 -16.54
CA MET A 1 -10.61 -2.77 -15.47
C MET A 1 -10.41 -1.27 -15.39
N SER A 2 -11.46 -0.49 -15.62
CA SER A 2 -11.54 0.94 -15.38
C SER A 2 -11.86 1.26 -13.91
N GLN A 3 -11.83 2.53 -13.53
CA GLN A 3 -12.21 2.96 -12.19
C GLN A 3 -13.69 2.70 -11.89
N GLU A 4 -14.59 2.90 -12.85
CA GLU A 4 -16.02 2.59 -12.67
C GLU A 4 -16.29 1.09 -12.58
N GLU A 5 -15.56 0.27 -13.33
CA GLU A 5 -15.67 -1.18 -13.20
C GLU A 5 -15.20 -1.65 -11.81
N PHE A 6 -14.13 -1.05 -11.30
CA PHE A 6 -13.64 -1.32 -9.95
C PHE A 6 -14.64 -0.89 -8.87
N SER A 7 -15.23 0.30 -8.98
CA SER A 7 -16.18 0.83 -7.99
C SER A 7 -17.46 0.00 -7.86
N LYS A 8 -17.80 -0.78 -8.88
CA LYS A 8 -18.95 -1.70 -8.90
C LYS A 8 -18.60 -3.14 -8.49
N ASN A 9 -17.31 -3.48 -8.38
CA ASN A 9 -16.85 -4.84 -8.12
C ASN A 9 -16.34 -5.02 -6.68
N LYS A 10 -17.27 -5.25 -5.73
CA LYS A 10 -16.97 -5.40 -4.29
C LYS A 10 -15.94 -6.49 -3.99
N LYS A 11 -16.05 -7.66 -4.63
CA LYS A 11 -15.07 -8.76 -4.46
C LYS A 11 -13.64 -8.30 -4.76
N THR A 12 -13.47 -7.49 -5.80
CA THR A 12 -12.16 -6.98 -6.19
C THR A 12 -11.69 -5.88 -5.25
N GLN A 13 -12.59 -5.03 -4.77
CA GLN A 13 -12.28 -4.04 -3.73
C GLN A 13 -11.76 -4.73 -2.47
N ASP A 14 -12.49 -5.70 -1.94
CA ASP A 14 -12.12 -6.44 -0.73
C ASP A 14 -10.75 -7.12 -0.89
N ALA A 15 -10.52 -7.78 -2.03
CA ALA A 15 -9.24 -8.41 -2.34
C ALA A 15 -8.09 -7.39 -2.37
N VAL A 16 -8.30 -6.24 -3.01
CA VAL A 16 -7.32 -5.16 -3.11
C VAL A 16 -7.01 -4.56 -1.74
N ILE A 17 -8.04 -4.21 -0.97
CA ILE A 17 -7.92 -3.68 0.39
C ILE A 17 -7.11 -4.64 1.25
N ARG A 18 -7.45 -5.93 1.22
CA ARG A 18 -6.74 -6.94 2.00
C ARG A 18 -5.26 -7.05 1.61
N ARG A 19 -4.94 -6.93 0.32
CA ARG A 19 -3.53 -6.92 -0.13
C ARG A 19 -2.79 -5.67 0.34
N LEU A 20 -3.44 -4.50 0.34
CA LEU A 20 -2.86 -3.25 0.86
C LEU A 20 -2.54 -3.36 2.36
N GLU A 21 -3.45 -3.94 3.15
CA GLU A 21 -3.21 -4.21 4.57
C GLU A 21 -2.00 -5.13 4.79
N ILE A 22 -1.93 -6.24 4.06
CA ILE A 22 -0.82 -7.20 4.18
C ILE A 22 0.52 -6.52 3.82
N MET A 23 0.55 -5.69 2.78
CA MET A 23 1.76 -4.95 2.40
C MET A 23 2.19 -3.95 3.48
N GLY A 24 1.26 -3.22 4.10
CA GLY A 24 1.59 -2.30 5.18
C GLY A 24 2.01 -3.00 6.48
N GLU A 25 1.43 -4.17 6.78
CA GLU A 25 1.88 -5.02 7.90
C GLU A 25 3.30 -5.55 7.65
N ALA A 26 3.58 -6.01 6.42
CA ALA A 26 4.91 -6.44 6.05
C ALA A 26 5.94 -5.30 6.17
N SER A 27 5.59 -4.07 5.75
CA SER A 27 6.50 -2.92 5.85
C SER A 27 6.79 -2.53 7.30
N ARG A 28 5.81 -2.67 8.21
CA ARG A 28 5.99 -2.46 9.65
C ARG A 28 7.03 -3.41 10.24
N ASN A 29 7.05 -4.66 9.80
CA ASN A 29 7.95 -5.71 10.32
C ASN A 29 9.39 -5.65 9.77
N ILE A 30 9.69 -4.77 8.80
CA ILE A 30 11.05 -4.61 8.30
C ILE A 30 11.96 -4.03 9.41
N PRO A 31 13.17 -4.58 9.63
CA PRO A 31 14.13 -4.06 10.60
C PRO A 31 14.43 -2.58 10.44
N ARG A 32 14.58 -1.87 11.56
CA ARG A 32 14.87 -0.43 11.58
C ARG A 32 16.12 -0.07 10.77
N ALA A 33 17.19 -0.85 10.89
CA ALA A 33 18.42 -0.63 10.13
C ALA A 33 18.19 -0.64 8.61
N LEU A 34 17.37 -1.56 8.09
CA LEU A 34 17.04 -1.62 6.67
C LEU A 34 16.15 -0.45 6.23
N LYS A 35 15.21 -0.01 7.09
CA LYS A 35 14.40 1.19 6.84
C LYS A 35 15.26 2.45 6.78
N GLU A 36 16.22 2.58 7.68
CA GLU A 36 17.15 3.73 7.74
C GLU A 36 18.15 3.73 6.59
N LYS A 37 18.59 2.56 6.11
CA LYS A 37 19.43 2.42 4.92
C LYS A 37 18.66 2.76 3.64
N ASN A 38 17.38 2.42 3.58
CA ASN A 38 16.54 2.55 2.39
C ASN A 38 15.44 3.64 2.52
N LYS A 39 15.79 4.82 3.05
CA LYS A 39 14.87 5.97 3.24
C LYS A 39 14.02 6.37 2.03
N PRO A 40 14.49 6.23 0.77
CA PRO A 40 13.65 6.55 -0.40
C PRO A 40 12.42 5.65 -0.56
N VAL A 41 12.36 4.51 0.13
CA VAL A 41 11.18 3.64 0.14
C VAL A 41 10.24 4.08 1.26
N PRO A 42 8.96 4.39 0.97
CA PRO A 42 8.02 4.92 1.96
C PRO A 42 7.41 3.83 2.86
N LEU A 43 8.27 3.00 3.49
CA LEU A 43 7.86 1.87 4.32
C LEU A 43 7.05 2.30 5.55
N PHE A 44 7.35 3.49 6.09
CA PHE A 44 6.60 4.10 7.18
C PHE A 44 5.18 4.49 6.72
N ASP A 45 5.05 5.17 5.59
CA ASP A 45 3.74 5.56 5.04
C ASP A 45 2.89 4.34 4.72
N MET A 46 3.49 3.25 4.21
CA MET A 46 2.80 1.99 4.00
C MET A 46 2.21 1.42 5.30
N SER A 47 2.97 1.49 6.40
CA SER A 47 2.50 0.99 7.70
C SER A 47 1.38 1.85 8.28
N GLN A 48 1.47 3.19 8.16
CA GLN A 48 0.40 4.10 8.58
C GLN A 48 -0.85 3.94 7.71
N PHE A 49 -0.68 3.72 6.41
CA PHE A 49 -1.80 3.52 5.50
C PHE A 49 -2.58 2.25 5.83
N ARG A 50 -1.90 1.18 6.24
CA ARG A 50 -2.55 -0.03 6.78
C ARG A 50 -3.37 0.28 8.03
N ASP A 51 -2.86 1.07 8.96
CA ASP A 51 -3.61 1.43 10.17
C ASP A 51 -4.85 2.25 9.83
N PHE A 52 -4.71 3.18 8.89
CA PHE A 52 -5.83 3.96 8.39
C PHE A 52 -6.90 3.09 7.70
N ILE A 53 -6.50 2.12 6.86
CA ILE A 53 -7.43 1.15 6.28
C ILE A 53 -8.13 0.35 7.39
N SER A 54 -7.37 -0.24 8.31
CA SER A 54 -7.92 -1.13 9.34
C SER A 54 -8.95 -0.44 10.26
N HIS A 55 -8.81 0.87 10.49
CA HIS A 55 -9.67 1.62 11.41
C HIS A 55 -10.69 2.53 10.71
N SER A 56 -10.45 2.90 9.46
CA SER A 56 -11.22 3.92 8.73
C SER A 56 -11.55 3.52 7.29
N TYR A 57 -11.51 2.23 6.92
CA TYR A 57 -11.82 1.80 5.54
C TYR A 57 -13.19 2.28 5.04
N PHE A 58 -14.17 2.44 5.95
CA PHE A 58 -15.50 2.96 5.62
C PHE A 58 -15.49 4.46 5.26
N ASN A 59 -14.50 5.22 5.75
CA ASN A 59 -14.27 6.63 5.39
C ASN A 59 -13.30 6.79 4.22
N LEU A 60 -12.70 5.69 3.75
CA LEU A 60 -11.69 5.71 2.71
C LEU A 60 -12.37 5.59 1.35
N GLY A 61 -12.34 6.69 0.57
CA GLY A 61 -12.96 6.72 -0.74
C GLY A 61 -12.36 5.68 -1.68
N LEU A 62 -13.21 4.99 -2.45
CA LEU A 62 -12.78 4.01 -3.45
C LEU A 62 -11.82 4.62 -4.49
N GLU A 63 -11.93 5.92 -4.75
CA GLU A 63 -10.97 6.68 -5.56
C GLU A 63 -9.57 6.67 -4.96
N THR A 64 -9.43 6.87 -3.64
CA THR A 64 -8.13 6.85 -2.96
C THR A 64 -7.50 5.46 -3.08
N ILE A 65 -8.28 4.39 -2.88
CA ILE A 65 -7.79 3.01 -3.07
C ILE A 65 -7.30 2.81 -4.50
N TRP A 66 -8.13 3.21 -5.47
CA TRP A 66 -7.82 3.09 -6.89
C TRP A 66 -6.51 3.81 -7.25
N LYS A 67 -6.37 5.08 -6.87
CA LYS A 67 -5.15 5.88 -7.10
C LYS A 67 -3.93 5.26 -6.42
N THR A 68 -4.07 4.81 -5.18
CA THR A 68 -2.98 4.13 -4.47
C THR A 68 -2.48 2.92 -5.24
N VAL A 69 -3.39 2.06 -5.72
CA VAL A 69 -3.03 0.85 -6.48
C VAL A 69 -2.46 1.16 -7.86
N LYS A 70 -3.01 2.16 -8.56
CA LYS A 70 -2.62 2.47 -9.94
C LYS A 70 -1.38 3.34 -10.04
N GLU A 71 -1.08 4.16 -9.04
CA GLU A 71 0.00 5.14 -9.08
C GLU A 71 1.07 4.87 -8.02
N LYS A 72 0.67 4.76 -6.75
CA LYS A 72 1.62 4.69 -5.62
C LYS A 72 2.30 3.32 -5.52
N ILE A 73 1.54 2.23 -5.62
CA ILE A 73 2.10 0.87 -5.52
C ILE A 73 3.14 0.59 -6.62
N PRO A 74 2.94 0.96 -7.90
CA PRO A 74 3.98 0.85 -8.92
C PRO A 74 5.24 1.65 -8.59
N GLN A 75 5.10 2.90 -8.11
CA GLN A 75 6.24 3.72 -7.70
C GLN A 75 7.02 3.06 -6.56
N ILE A 76 6.33 2.56 -5.54
CA ILE A 76 6.93 1.85 -4.41
C ILE A 76 7.65 0.59 -4.91
N LYS A 77 7.05 -0.16 -5.83
CA LYS A 77 7.68 -1.35 -6.44
C LYS A 77 8.99 -0.99 -7.14
N GLU A 78 9.05 0.12 -7.88
CA GLU A 78 10.30 0.56 -8.52
C GLU A 78 11.33 1.03 -7.50
N SER A 79 10.94 1.69 -6.41
CA SER A 79 11.85 2.02 -5.30
C SER A 79 12.37 0.76 -4.61
N LEU A 80 11.53 -0.26 -4.43
CA LEU A 80 11.91 -1.54 -3.82
C LEU A 80 12.95 -2.31 -4.63
N LYS A 81 12.98 -2.17 -5.97
CA LYS A 81 14.03 -2.80 -6.80
C LYS A 81 15.42 -2.22 -6.56
N LYS A 82 15.51 -1.03 -5.99
CA LYS A 82 16.76 -0.30 -5.74
C LYS A 82 17.23 -0.43 -4.30
N ILE A 83 16.56 -1.25 -3.49
CA ILE A 83 16.95 -1.43 -2.09
C ILE A 83 18.26 -2.17 -2.01
N ASP A 84 19.07 -1.76 -1.05
CA ASP A 84 20.28 -2.44 -0.69
C ASP A 84 20.02 -3.32 0.54
N LEU A 85 20.27 -4.62 0.38
CA LEU A 85 19.96 -5.65 1.38
C LEU A 85 21.19 -6.07 2.22
N VAL A 86 22.42 -5.67 1.86
CA VAL A 86 23.64 -5.99 2.62
C VAL A 86 24.66 -4.88 2.46
#